data_AF-A0A354B0D7-F1
#
_entry.id   AF-A0A354B0D7-F1
#
_cell.length_a   1.000
_cell.length_b   1.000
_cell.length_c   1.000
_cell.angle_alpha   90.00
_cell.angle_beta   90.00
_cell.angle_gamma   90.00
#
_symmetry.space_group_name_H-M   'P 1'
#
loop_
_entity.id
_entity.type
_entity.pdbx_description
1 polymer ?
#
loop_
_entity_poly.entity_id
_entity_poly.type
_entity_poly.pdbx_seq_one_letter_code
_entity_poly.pdbx_strand_id
1 'polypeptide(L)'
;MGFFLQLTDAIAQRQSLLVTGLDPNPEMLHSWATSRGMAGRSFLSQARHWIKAVIEATAPHVCAYKPSLGFYQALGPVGLELLLEVRDLVPRDLPLIVDAKHGDLNSSSVLAHYLFRELGADAVTLSPLAGQDIAAPFLLYPEKAVVITCHSSNQAARLLQHFPNEEDPLYLRIVAESQLWATPEQLLLEVGTSDSEVLARVRQAAPERFLLLRSLWGEEEKLQAMLAAGLGSSGDGLLLPLPQNLLVEEGLAERAAMLKQRINSSRDQLLEQRHNQNEQESCSLWLPNRQQSDPMVELIVELYDIGCLLFGDFVQASGAIFSYYIDLRQIISDPNLFHRVLHAYAQLLGNLEFDRIAGIPYGSLPTATGLSLQLRKPLLYPRKEVKA
;
A
#
# COMPACT_ATOMS: atom_id res chain seq x y z
N MET A 1 0.57 -14.48 0.01
CA MET A 1 -0.88 -14.19 -0.01
C MET A 1 -1.00 -12.68 -0.06
N GLY A 2 -1.59 -12.13 -1.11
CA GLY A 2 -1.62 -10.67 -1.32
C GLY A 2 -2.41 -9.92 -0.23
N PHE A 3 -1.98 -8.69 0.06
CA PHE A 3 -2.60 -7.77 1.03
C PHE A 3 -4.12 -7.72 0.90
N PHE A 4 -4.63 -7.54 -0.33
CA PHE A 4 -6.06 -7.35 -0.55
C PHE A 4 -6.87 -8.58 -0.15
N LEU A 5 -6.41 -9.77 -0.54
CA LEU A 5 -7.07 -11.03 -0.19
C LEU A 5 -7.07 -11.23 1.34
N GLN A 6 -5.94 -10.98 1.98
CA GLN A 6 -5.82 -11.03 3.44
C GLN A 6 -6.77 -10.04 4.12
N LEU A 7 -6.89 -8.81 3.62
CA LEU A 7 -7.81 -7.80 4.13
C LEU A 7 -9.27 -8.24 3.98
N THR A 8 -9.67 -8.69 2.80
CA THR A 8 -11.05 -9.13 2.55
C THR A 8 -11.42 -10.36 3.38
N ASP A 9 -10.48 -11.30 3.56
CA ASP A 9 -10.68 -12.47 4.42
C ASP A 9 -10.81 -12.04 5.89
N ALA A 10 -9.99 -11.09 6.35
CA ALA A 10 -10.10 -10.54 7.70
C ALA A 10 -11.44 -9.82 7.92
N ILE A 11 -11.91 -9.04 6.95
CA ILE A 11 -13.23 -8.39 6.97
C ILE A 11 -14.33 -9.44 7.07
N ALA A 12 -14.28 -10.49 6.23
CA ALA A 12 -15.31 -11.52 6.18
C ALA A 12 -15.35 -12.39 7.45
N GLN A 13 -14.19 -12.84 7.94
CA GLN A 13 -14.11 -13.70 9.13
C GLN A 13 -14.58 -12.98 10.40
N ARG A 14 -14.27 -11.68 10.52
CA ARG A 14 -14.57 -10.90 11.73
C ARG A 14 -15.85 -10.09 11.61
N GLN A 15 -16.43 -10.01 10.41
CA GLN A 15 -17.54 -9.14 10.06
C GLN A 15 -17.25 -7.71 10.53
N SER A 16 -16.10 -7.17 10.11
CA SER A 16 -15.61 -5.88 10.60
C SER A 16 -14.97 -5.06 9.51
N LEU A 17 -15.24 -3.76 9.56
CA LEU A 17 -14.55 -2.72 8.80
C LEU A 17 -13.56 -1.92 9.65
N LEU A 18 -13.34 -2.34 10.90
CA LEU A 18 -12.56 -1.58 11.87
C LEU A 18 -11.06 -1.79 11.68
N VAL A 19 -10.28 -0.73 11.79
CA VAL A 19 -8.82 -0.74 11.80
C VAL A 19 -8.34 -0.13 13.12
N THR A 20 -7.27 -0.65 13.72
CA THR A 20 -6.76 -0.13 14.99
C THR A 20 -5.36 0.44 14.86
N GLY A 21 -5.17 1.67 15.35
CA GLY A 21 -3.85 2.26 15.51
C GLY A 21 -3.11 1.66 16.70
N LEU A 22 -1.81 1.42 16.54
CA LEU A 22 -0.91 0.97 17.61
C LEU A 22 0.11 2.08 17.85
N ASP A 23 -0.36 3.18 18.40
CA ASP A 23 0.41 4.42 18.56
C ASP A 23 0.72 4.65 20.05
N PRO A 24 1.96 4.41 20.52
CA PRO A 24 2.32 4.60 21.92
C PRO A 24 2.44 6.10 22.27
N ASN A 25 1.31 6.80 22.32
CA ASN A 25 1.26 8.21 22.69
C ASN A 25 1.56 8.38 24.21
N PRO A 26 2.55 9.22 24.59
CA PRO A 26 2.91 9.45 25.98
C PRO A 26 1.78 9.85 26.92
N GLU A 27 0.89 10.74 26.49
CA GLU A 27 -0.21 11.26 27.32
C GLU A 27 -1.26 10.17 27.58
N MET A 28 -1.61 9.43 26.53
CA MET A 28 -2.56 8.33 26.61
C MET A 28 -2.02 7.15 27.44
N LEU A 29 -0.74 6.80 27.24
CA LEU A 29 -0.12 5.70 27.96
C LEU A 29 0.01 5.99 29.45
N HIS A 30 0.25 7.25 29.84
CA HIS A 30 0.37 7.62 31.24
C HIS A 30 -0.93 7.33 32.03
N SER A 31 -2.09 7.70 31.48
CA SER A 31 -3.39 7.46 32.12
C SER A 31 -3.70 5.97 32.19
N TRP A 32 -3.48 5.23 31.10
CA TRP A 32 -3.68 3.78 31.02
C TRP A 32 -2.75 2.99 31.96
N ALA A 33 -1.49 3.38 32.06
CA ALA A 33 -0.52 2.72 32.94
C ALA A 33 -0.86 2.98 34.41
N THR A 34 -1.33 4.18 34.74
CA THR A 34 -1.69 4.54 36.12
C THR A 34 -2.88 3.71 36.62
N SER A 35 -3.93 3.56 35.81
CA SER A 35 -5.10 2.74 36.19
C SER A 35 -4.77 1.26 36.39
N ARG A 36 -3.69 0.77 35.79
CA ARG A 36 -3.23 -0.64 35.90
C ARG A 36 -2.06 -0.86 36.86
N GLY A 37 -1.72 0.13 37.70
CA GLY A 37 -0.63 0.00 38.67
C GLY A 37 0.77 -0.09 38.03
N MET A 38 0.92 0.40 36.79
CA MET A 38 2.14 0.36 36.00
C MET A 38 2.89 1.70 35.95
N ALA A 39 2.43 2.72 36.68
CA ALA A 39 3.00 4.07 36.65
C ALA A 39 4.51 4.13 36.96
N GLY A 40 5.02 3.20 37.78
CA GLY A 40 6.45 3.13 38.13
C GLY A 40 7.35 2.42 37.11
N ARG A 41 6.80 1.87 36.02
CA ARG A 41 7.59 1.18 34.98
C ARG A 41 8.14 2.16 33.95
N SER A 42 9.19 1.76 33.23
CA SER A 42 9.71 2.55 32.11
C SER A 42 8.66 2.74 31.02
N PHE A 43 8.74 3.86 30.29
CA PHE A 43 7.82 4.17 29.20
C PHE A 43 7.74 3.05 28.15
N LEU A 44 8.90 2.52 27.75
CA LEU A 44 8.98 1.39 26.81
C LEU A 44 8.23 0.16 27.32
N SER A 45 8.35 -0.15 28.62
CA SER A 45 7.59 -1.24 29.22
C SER A 45 6.08 -0.94 29.19
N GLN A 46 5.66 0.29 29.45
CA GLN A 46 4.24 0.66 29.40
C GLN A 46 3.70 0.50 27.98
N ALA A 47 4.41 1.03 26.98
CA ALA A 47 4.08 0.93 25.56
C ALA A 47 3.93 -0.54 25.10
N ARG A 48 4.90 -1.41 25.43
CA ARG A 48 4.85 -2.83 25.09
C ARG A 48 3.62 -3.54 25.67
N HIS A 49 3.29 -3.28 26.93
CA HIS A 49 2.11 -3.91 27.56
C HIS A 49 0.81 -3.36 27.00
N TRP A 50 0.75 -2.07 26.69
CA TRP A 50 -0.41 -1.46 26.08
C TRP A 50 -0.65 -2.02 24.67
N ILE A 51 0.38 -2.08 23.81
CA ILE A 51 0.30 -2.67 22.46
C ILE A 51 -0.26 -4.10 22.55
N LYS A 52 0.31 -4.93 23.42
CA LYS A 52 -0.15 -6.30 23.63
C LYS A 52 -1.60 -6.35 24.08
N ALA A 53 -1.98 -5.55 25.08
CA ALA A 53 -3.34 -5.52 25.60
C ALA A 53 -4.36 -5.04 24.55
N VAL A 54 -4.01 -4.05 23.73
CA VAL A 54 -4.85 -3.56 22.63
C VAL A 54 -5.03 -4.65 21.58
N ILE A 55 -3.96 -5.32 21.16
CA ILE A 55 -4.05 -6.41 20.17
C ILE A 55 -4.93 -7.54 20.70
N GLU A 56 -4.69 -8.02 21.92
CA GLU A 56 -5.47 -9.11 22.53
C GLU A 56 -6.96 -8.76 22.64
N ALA A 57 -7.29 -7.51 23.01
CA ALA A 57 -8.66 -7.07 23.15
C ALA A 57 -9.38 -6.80 21.82
N THR A 58 -8.66 -6.40 20.77
CA THR A 58 -9.26 -5.92 19.52
C THR A 58 -9.17 -6.90 18.35
N ALA A 59 -8.28 -7.90 18.40
CA ALA A 59 -8.07 -8.84 17.30
C ALA A 59 -9.36 -9.54 16.80
N PRO A 60 -10.37 -9.89 17.64
CA PRO A 60 -11.64 -10.44 17.17
C PRO A 60 -12.58 -9.42 16.49
N HIS A 61 -12.24 -8.13 16.55
CA HIS A 61 -13.12 -7.02 16.18
C HIS A 61 -12.58 -6.13 15.07
N VAL A 62 -11.32 -6.29 14.65
CA VAL A 62 -10.67 -5.43 13.65
C VAL A 62 -10.22 -6.23 12.44
N CYS A 63 -10.17 -5.61 11.27
CA CYS A 63 -9.70 -6.22 10.03
C CYS A 63 -8.26 -5.87 9.67
N ALA A 64 -7.63 -4.89 10.33
CA ALA A 64 -6.21 -4.56 10.17
C ALA A 64 -5.67 -3.77 11.37
N TYR A 65 -4.34 -3.74 11.51
CA TYR A 65 -3.63 -2.85 12.43
C TYR A 65 -2.80 -1.83 11.67
N LYS A 66 -2.71 -0.61 12.22
CA LYS A 66 -2.01 0.51 11.59
C LYS A 66 -1.10 1.28 12.57
N PRO A 67 0.11 0.78 12.90
CA PRO A 67 1.08 1.56 13.68
C PRO A 67 1.59 2.77 12.87
N SER A 68 1.68 3.93 13.51
CA SER A 68 2.25 5.13 12.90
C SER A 68 3.74 5.23 13.21
N LEU A 69 4.57 5.15 12.15
CA LEU A 69 6.03 5.01 12.25
C LEU A 69 6.68 6.11 13.10
N GLY A 70 6.15 7.34 13.04
CA GLY A 70 6.67 8.48 13.79
C GLY A 70 6.69 8.30 15.31
N PHE A 71 5.71 7.61 15.90
CA PHE A 71 5.72 7.35 17.35
C PHE A 71 6.85 6.42 17.77
N TYR A 72 7.20 5.46 16.92
CA TYR A 72 8.29 4.52 17.18
C TYR A 72 9.65 5.18 16.93
N GLN A 73 9.80 5.95 15.86
CA GLN A 73 11.02 6.72 15.59
C GLN A 73 11.36 7.70 16.71
N ALA A 74 10.35 8.34 17.32
CA ALA A 74 10.55 9.27 18.43
C ALA A 74 11.18 8.62 19.68
N LEU A 75 11.11 7.29 19.82
CA LEU A 75 11.74 6.54 20.90
C LEU A 75 13.18 6.11 20.60
N GLY A 76 13.70 6.45 19.40
CA GLY A 76 15.03 6.08 18.96
C GLY A 76 15.14 4.59 18.57
N PRO A 77 16.35 3.99 18.63
CA PRO A 77 16.57 2.61 18.19
C PRO A 77 15.65 1.58 18.85
N VAL A 78 15.41 1.73 20.16
CA VAL A 78 14.52 0.83 20.92
C VAL A 78 13.06 0.93 20.49
N GLY A 79 12.65 2.03 19.87
CA GLY A 79 11.34 2.17 19.28
C GLY A 79 11.17 1.37 18.00
N LEU A 80 12.21 1.30 17.17
CA LEU A 80 12.20 0.45 15.98
C LEU A 80 12.23 -1.04 16.35
N GLU A 81 12.94 -1.41 17.42
CA GLU A 81 12.84 -2.75 18.01
C GLU A 81 11.42 -3.05 18.48
N LEU A 82 10.76 -2.11 19.16
CA LEU A 82 9.35 -2.25 19.55
C LEU A 82 8.42 -2.40 18.34
N LEU A 83 8.70 -1.74 17.22
CA LEU A 83 7.92 -1.90 15.99
C LEU A 83 8.08 -3.31 15.38
N LEU A 84 9.27 -3.91 15.46
CA LEU A 84 9.49 -5.32 15.10
C LEU A 84 8.69 -6.25 16.01
N GLU A 85 8.69 -5.99 17.33
CA GLU A 85 7.86 -6.74 18.28
C GLU A 85 6.35 -6.62 17.95
N VAL A 86 5.89 -5.44 17.50
CA VAL A 86 4.50 -5.25 17.05
C VAL A 86 4.17 -6.21 15.91
N ARG A 87 5.07 -6.39 14.94
CA ARG A 87 4.82 -7.34 13.85
C ARG A 87 4.62 -8.75 14.38
N ASP A 88 5.43 -9.17 15.35
CA ASP A 88 5.33 -10.52 15.92
C ASP A 88 4.08 -10.73 16.77
N LEU A 89 3.59 -9.66 17.42
CA LEU A 89 2.36 -9.70 18.23
C LEU A 89 1.09 -9.69 17.36
N VAL A 90 1.10 -9.00 16.21
CA VAL A 90 -0.07 -8.92 15.34
C VAL A 90 -0.32 -10.27 14.64
N PRO A 91 -1.53 -10.87 14.77
CA PRO A 91 -1.87 -12.13 14.12
C PRO A 91 -1.57 -12.11 12.61
N ARG A 92 -1.02 -13.20 12.07
CA ARG A 92 -0.57 -13.27 10.67
C ARG A 92 -1.72 -13.22 9.66
N ASP A 93 -2.95 -13.48 10.09
CA ASP A 93 -4.17 -13.34 9.29
C ASP A 93 -4.71 -11.89 9.27
N LEU A 94 -4.14 -10.98 10.08
CA LEU A 94 -4.47 -9.56 10.06
C LEU A 94 -3.38 -8.77 9.35
N PRO A 95 -3.72 -7.98 8.32
CA PRO A 95 -2.79 -7.06 7.66
C PRO A 95 -2.20 -6.05 8.63
N LEU A 96 -0.89 -5.82 8.50
CA LEU A 96 -0.18 -4.71 9.14
C LEU A 96 0.08 -3.57 8.16
N ILE A 97 -0.56 -2.42 8.38
CA ILE A 97 -0.40 -1.22 7.56
C ILE A 97 0.54 -0.25 8.28
N VAL A 98 1.76 -0.04 7.80
CA VAL A 98 2.67 0.94 8.43
C VAL A 98 2.35 2.34 7.94
N ASP A 99 1.91 3.20 8.85
CA ASP A 99 1.63 4.59 8.54
C ASP A 99 2.91 5.43 8.59
N ALA A 100 3.62 5.48 7.46
CA ALA A 100 4.89 6.18 7.26
C ALA A 100 4.72 7.57 6.62
N LYS A 101 3.66 7.77 5.82
CA LYS A 101 3.43 8.96 4.97
C LYS A 101 4.67 9.34 4.17
N HIS A 102 5.35 8.32 3.64
CA HIS A 102 6.64 8.49 2.97
C HIS A 102 6.51 9.35 1.73
N GLY A 103 7.46 10.26 1.52
CA GLY A 103 7.39 11.29 0.46
C GLY A 103 8.76 11.69 -0.09
N ASP A 104 9.77 10.83 0.06
CA ASP A 104 11.12 11.06 -0.45
C ASP A 104 11.49 10.04 -1.56
N LEU A 105 11.75 10.55 -2.76
CA LEU A 105 12.10 9.76 -3.94
C LEU A 105 13.38 8.94 -3.71
N ASN A 106 14.40 9.53 -3.06
CA ASN A 106 15.72 8.92 -2.97
C ASN A 106 15.74 7.69 -2.04
N SER A 107 14.91 7.70 -1.00
CA SER A 107 14.87 6.64 0.01
C SER A 107 13.74 5.63 -0.21
N SER A 108 12.90 5.81 -1.24
CA SER A 108 11.75 4.94 -1.50
C SER A 108 12.13 3.46 -1.69
N SER A 109 13.17 3.18 -2.47
CA SER A 109 13.64 1.82 -2.73
C SER A 109 14.09 1.09 -1.46
N VAL A 110 14.95 1.73 -0.68
CA VAL A 110 15.50 1.14 0.56
C VAL A 110 14.44 1.03 1.65
N LEU A 111 13.52 1.99 1.72
CA LEU A 111 12.43 1.96 2.69
C LEU A 111 11.39 0.89 2.34
N ALA A 112 11.05 0.72 1.06
CA ALA A 112 10.16 -0.35 0.61
C ALA A 112 10.75 -1.73 0.96
N HIS A 113 12.04 -1.93 0.72
CA HIS A 113 12.74 -3.16 1.13
C HIS A 113 12.64 -3.40 2.63
N TYR A 114 13.04 -2.41 3.45
CA TYR A 114 12.97 -2.53 4.91
C TYR A 114 11.55 -2.84 5.40
N LEU A 115 10.56 -2.06 4.98
CA LEU A 115 9.19 -2.20 5.49
C LEU A 115 8.54 -3.52 5.07
N PHE A 116 8.74 -3.97 3.82
CA PHE A 116 8.09 -5.18 3.33
C PHE A 116 8.87 -6.47 3.59
N ARG A 117 10.20 -6.46 3.52
CA ARG A 117 11.04 -7.66 3.68
C ARG A 117 11.50 -7.87 5.12
N GLU A 118 12.00 -6.83 5.78
CA GLU A 118 12.55 -6.96 7.12
C GLU A 118 11.46 -6.84 8.19
N LEU A 119 10.68 -5.76 8.15
CA LEU A 119 9.58 -5.53 9.11
C LEU A 119 8.37 -6.41 8.81
N GLY A 120 8.15 -6.80 7.55
CA GLY A 120 7.02 -7.64 7.15
C GLY A 120 5.67 -6.92 7.21
N ALA A 121 5.65 -5.61 6.92
CA ALA A 121 4.43 -4.85 6.68
C ALA A 121 3.70 -5.39 5.44
N ASP A 122 2.38 -5.23 5.41
CA ASP A 122 1.52 -5.67 4.31
C ASP A 122 1.08 -4.49 3.43
N ALA A 123 1.00 -3.29 4.02
CA ALA A 123 0.87 -2.04 3.27
C ALA A 123 1.61 -0.87 3.93
N VAL A 124 1.87 0.20 3.16
CA VAL A 124 2.55 1.41 3.64
C VAL A 124 1.83 2.67 3.17
N THR A 125 1.69 3.67 4.04
CA THR A 125 1.12 4.98 3.64
C THR A 125 2.16 5.88 2.96
N LEU A 126 1.78 6.54 1.87
CA LEU A 126 2.64 7.42 1.06
C LEU A 126 2.00 8.80 0.85
N SER A 127 2.84 9.83 0.78
CA SER A 127 2.46 11.18 0.40
C SER A 127 2.50 11.34 -1.13
N PRO A 128 1.41 11.75 -1.78
CA PRO A 128 1.27 11.73 -3.24
C PRO A 128 2.00 12.86 -3.97
N LEU A 129 2.53 13.85 -3.26
CA LEU A 129 2.94 15.13 -3.87
C LEU A 129 4.03 14.97 -4.94
N ALA A 130 4.87 13.95 -4.82
CA ALA A 130 5.95 13.64 -5.77
C ALA A 130 5.49 12.77 -6.96
N GLY A 131 4.18 12.49 -7.10
CA GLY A 131 3.63 11.70 -8.20
C GLY A 131 3.90 10.20 -8.10
N GLN A 132 3.69 9.46 -9.19
CA GLN A 132 3.79 8.00 -9.23
C GLN A 132 5.18 7.48 -8.83
N ASP A 133 6.24 8.25 -9.09
CA ASP A 133 7.62 7.86 -8.82
C ASP A 133 7.85 7.53 -7.32
N ILE A 134 7.08 8.12 -6.40
CA ILE A 134 7.14 7.75 -4.97
C ILE A 134 6.56 6.36 -4.69
N ALA A 135 5.53 5.96 -5.44
CA ALA A 135 4.82 4.72 -5.22
C ALA A 135 5.45 3.55 -5.98
N ALA A 136 6.08 3.81 -7.13
CA ALA A 136 6.63 2.78 -8.01
C ALA A 136 7.54 1.77 -7.25
N PRO A 137 8.50 2.18 -6.40
CA PRO A 137 9.32 1.24 -5.62
C PRO A 137 8.52 0.30 -4.71
N PHE A 138 7.43 0.80 -4.12
CA PHE A 138 6.58 0.01 -3.23
C PHE A 138 5.65 -0.92 -4.03
N LEU A 139 5.19 -0.47 -5.20
CA LEU A 139 4.26 -1.21 -6.06
C LEU A 139 4.92 -2.40 -6.79
N LEU A 140 6.26 -2.41 -6.88
CA LEU A 140 7.01 -3.57 -7.36
C LEU A 140 6.80 -4.83 -6.51
N TYR A 141 6.27 -4.71 -5.29
CA TYR A 141 5.94 -5.84 -4.43
C TYR A 141 4.50 -6.29 -4.68
N PRO A 142 4.25 -7.33 -5.51
CA PRO A 142 2.92 -7.66 -6.02
C PRO A 142 1.93 -8.09 -4.92
N GLU A 143 2.43 -8.65 -3.82
CA GLU A 143 1.61 -9.07 -2.68
C GLU A 143 1.38 -7.96 -1.65
N LYS A 144 1.91 -6.75 -1.88
CA LYS A 144 1.86 -5.62 -0.95
C LYS A 144 1.04 -4.48 -1.54
N ALA A 145 0.61 -3.57 -0.67
CA ALA A 145 -0.17 -2.41 -1.08
C ALA A 145 0.43 -1.09 -0.60
N VAL A 146 0.02 -0.02 -1.25
CA VAL A 146 0.26 1.36 -0.84
C VAL A 146 -1.04 2.03 -0.44
N VAL A 147 -0.97 2.96 0.50
CA VAL A 147 -2.11 3.78 0.92
C VAL A 147 -1.78 5.23 0.64
N ILE A 148 -2.43 5.85 -0.34
CA ILE A 148 -2.13 7.22 -0.76
C ILE A 148 -2.91 8.21 0.10
N THR A 149 -2.23 9.17 0.73
CA THR A 149 -2.88 10.20 1.54
C THR A 149 -3.52 11.27 0.66
N CYS A 150 -4.85 11.24 0.50
CA CYS A 150 -5.55 12.15 -0.41
C CYS A 150 -6.03 13.43 0.27
N HIS A 151 -6.59 13.31 1.47
CA HIS A 151 -7.20 14.43 2.20
C HIS A 151 -6.83 14.37 3.69
N SER A 152 -6.75 15.54 4.34
CA SER A 152 -6.53 15.63 5.78
C SER A 152 -7.45 16.65 6.42
N SER A 153 -7.92 16.37 7.64
CA SER A 153 -8.98 17.13 8.30
C SER A 153 -8.50 18.44 8.93
N ASN A 154 -7.19 18.69 8.94
CA ASN A 154 -6.63 19.87 9.59
C ASN A 154 -6.92 21.13 8.77
N GLN A 155 -7.39 22.19 9.45
CA GLN A 155 -7.82 23.45 8.83
C GLN A 155 -6.75 24.08 7.93
N ALA A 156 -5.47 24.01 8.32
CA ALA A 156 -4.37 24.56 7.54
C ALA A 156 -4.16 23.87 6.18
N ALA A 157 -4.55 22.60 6.05
CA ALA A 157 -4.43 21.88 4.78
C ALA A 157 -5.47 22.32 3.75
N ARG A 158 -6.58 22.94 4.17
CA ARG A 158 -7.67 23.36 3.28
C ARG A 158 -7.17 24.25 2.14
N LEU A 159 -6.25 25.17 2.45
CA LEU A 159 -5.67 26.09 1.46
C LEU A 159 -5.00 25.35 0.30
N LEU A 160 -4.32 24.23 0.58
CA LEU A 160 -3.65 23.42 -0.45
C LEU A 160 -4.63 22.42 -1.08
N GLN A 161 -5.43 21.74 -0.26
CA GLN A 161 -6.28 20.63 -0.71
C GLN A 161 -7.46 21.10 -1.56
N HIS A 162 -7.96 22.31 -1.33
CA HIS A 162 -9.07 22.91 -2.10
C HIS A 162 -8.58 23.91 -3.16
N PHE A 163 -7.28 23.95 -3.44
CA PHE A 163 -6.76 24.73 -4.55
C PHE A 163 -7.01 23.99 -5.88
N PRO A 164 -7.32 24.69 -6.99
CA PRO A 164 -7.58 26.13 -7.08
C PRO A 164 -8.95 26.58 -6.56
N ASN A 165 -9.95 25.71 -6.49
CA ASN A 165 -11.29 26.02 -5.99
C ASN A 165 -12.04 24.75 -5.52
N GLU A 166 -13.23 24.93 -4.96
CA GLU A 166 -14.06 23.83 -4.43
C GLU A 166 -14.57 22.85 -5.51
N GLU A 167 -14.72 23.28 -6.76
CA GLU A 167 -15.22 22.43 -7.85
C GLU A 167 -14.14 21.45 -8.32
N ASP A 168 -12.89 21.90 -8.38
CA ASP A 168 -11.73 21.14 -8.83
C ASP A 168 -10.58 21.19 -7.80
N PRO A 169 -10.77 20.56 -6.62
CA PRO A 169 -9.79 20.60 -5.55
C PRO A 169 -8.64 19.61 -5.78
N LEU A 170 -7.43 19.99 -5.34
CA LEU A 170 -6.22 19.16 -5.42
C LEU A 170 -6.41 17.74 -4.86
N TYR A 171 -7.17 17.56 -3.78
CA TYR A 171 -7.37 16.21 -3.22
C TYR A 171 -8.10 15.27 -4.19
N LEU A 172 -9.04 15.78 -5.02
CA LEU A 172 -9.69 14.96 -6.05
C LEU A 172 -8.78 14.70 -7.24
N ARG A 173 -7.90 15.66 -7.59
CA ARG A 173 -6.87 15.44 -8.60
C ARG A 173 -5.90 14.34 -8.18
N ILE A 174 -5.50 14.32 -6.91
CA ILE A 174 -4.69 13.23 -6.33
C ILE A 174 -5.44 11.90 -6.47
N VAL A 175 -6.73 11.85 -6.12
CA VAL A 175 -7.55 10.63 -6.27
C VAL A 175 -7.58 10.17 -7.73
N ALA A 176 -7.84 11.06 -8.68
CA ALA A 176 -7.86 10.75 -10.11
C ALA A 176 -6.51 10.22 -10.61
N GLU A 177 -5.41 10.88 -10.28
CA GLU A 177 -4.07 10.45 -10.72
C GLU A 177 -3.65 9.12 -10.09
N SER A 178 -3.90 8.94 -8.79
CA SER A 178 -3.52 7.72 -8.07
C SER A 178 -4.20 6.45 -8.59
N GLN A 179 -5.35 6.58 -9.26
CA GLN A 179 -6.02 5.44 -9.90
C GLN A 179 -5.17 4.82 -11.02
N LEU A 180 -4.29 5.60 -11.65
CA LEU A 180 -3.40 5.16 -12.73
C LEU A 180 -2.12 4.48 -12.21
N TRP A 181 -1.82 4.60 -10.91
CA TRP A 181 -0.54 4.18 -10.37
C TRP A 181 -0.44 2.67 -10.17
N ALA A 182 -1.57 2.04 -9.83
CA ALA A 182 -1.62 0.63 -9.45
C ALA A 182 -3.01 0.02 -9.71
N THR A 183 -3.09 -1.31 -9.58
CA THR A 183 -4.36 -2.03 -9.59
C THR A 183 -5.20 -1.71 -8.35
N PRO A 184 -6.53 -1.95 -8.37
CA PRO A 184 -7.39 -1.83 -7.18
C PRO A 184 -6.91 -2.68 -5.99
N GLU A 185 -6.15 -3.75 -6.24
CA GLU A 185 -5.67 -4.70 -5.24
C GLU A 185 -4.41 -4.21 -4.51
N GLN A 186 -3.68 -3.25 -5.08
CA GLN A 186 -2.41 -2.75 -4.52
C GLN A 186 -2.48 -1.30 -4.02
N LEU A 187 -3.60 -0.60 -4.18
CA LEU A 187 -3.70 0.81 -3.80
C LEU A 187 -5.01 1.15 -3.10
N LEU A 188 -4.86 1.75 -1.92
CA LEU A 188 -5.92 2.28 -1.09
C LEU A 188 -5.78 3.80 -1.01
N LEU A 189 -6.86 4.48 -0.64
CA LEU A 189 -6.88 5.92 -0.47
C LEU A 189 -7.14 6.26 1.00
N GLU A 190 -6.21 6.96 1.65
CA GLU A 190 -6.44 7.51 2.99
C GLU A 190 -7.14 8.86 2.89
N VAL A 191 -8.32 8.96 3.52
CA VAL A 191 -9.16 10.17 3.54
C VAL A 191 -9.35 10.60 4.99
N GLY A 192 -8.54 11.53 5.45
CA GLY A 192 -8.73 12.16 6.75
C GLY A 192 -9.81 13.24 6.67
N THR A 193 -11.07 12.89 6.94
CA THR A 193 -12.16 13.88 6.99
C THR A 193 -13.23 13.46 8.01
N SER A 194 -13.91 14.45 8.58
CA SER A 194 -15.17 14.28 9.31
C SER A 194 -16.38 14.80 8.52
N ASP A 195 -16.13 15.26 7.30
CA ASP A 195 -17.13 15.79 6.37
C ASP A 195 -17.54 14.69 5.38
N SER A 196 -18.81 14.30 5.44
CA SER A 196 -19.39 13.28 4.57
C SER A 196 -19.44 13.72 3.10
N GLU A 197 -19.48 15.02 2.81
CA GLU A 197 -19.50 15.51 1.43
C GLU A 197 -18.15 15.27 0.74
N VAL A 198 -17.04 15.59 1.43
CA VAL A 198 -15.69 15.29 0.95
C VAL A 198 -15.54 13.78 0.71
N LEU A 199 -16.00 12.96 1.65
CA LEU A 199 -15.95 11.50 1.51
C LEU A 199 -16.78 10.99 0.33
N ALA A 200 -17.99 11.53 0.13
CA ALA A 200 -18.86 11.17 -1.00
C ALA A 200 -18.22 11.52 -2.34
N ARG A 201 -17.56 12.69 -2.46
CA ARG A 201 -16.84 13.09 -3.67
C ARG A 201 -15.68 12.16 -3.97
N VAL A 202 -14.91 11.75 -2.96
CA VAL A 202 -13.83 10.77 -3.14
C VAL A 202 -14.38 9.40 -3.55
N ARG A 203 -15.44 8.92 -2.90
CA ARG A 203 -16.11 7.66 -3.25
C ARG A 203 -16.65 7.69 -4.69
N GLN A 204 -17.23 8.81 -5.13
CA GLN A 204 -17.69 8.97 -6.51
C GLN A 204 -16.54 8.93 -7.51
N ALA A 205 -15.40 9.56 -7.17
CA ALA A 205 -14.23 9.61 -8.04
C ALA A 205 -13.49 8.26 -8.14
N ALA A 206 -13.56 7.41 -7.11
CA ALA A 206 -12.89 6.11 -7.03
C ALA A 206 -13.81 5.03 -6.41
N PRO A 207 -14.88 4.62 -7.12
CA PRO A 207 -15.91 3.74 -6.57
C PRO A 207 -15.40 2.36 -6.17
N GLU A 208 -14.40 1.84 -6.86
CA GLU A 208 -13.82 0.50 -6.68
C GLU A 208 -12.69 0.44 -5.64
N ARG A 209 -12.21 1.59 -5.15
CA ARG A 209 -11.09 1.65 -4.20
C ARG A 209 -11.53 1.46 -2.76
N PHE A 210 -10.67 0.82 -1.96
CA PHE A 210 -10.82 0.88 -0.51
C PHE A 210 -10.38 2.26 0.00
N LEU A 211 -11.26 2.89 0.79
CA LEU A 211 -11.01 4.16 1.47
C LEU A 211 -10.71 3.89 2.94
N LEU A 212 -9.61 4.44 3.45
CA LEU A 212 -9.23 4.37 4.85
C LEU A 212 -9.45 5.73 5.52
N LEU A 213 -10.33 5.78 6.51
CA LEU A 213 -10.50 6.99 7.31
C LEU A 213 -9.41 7.11 8.37
N ARG A 214 -9.00 8.35 8.69
CA ARG A 214 -7.99 8.59 9.74
C ARG A 214 -8.53 8.68 11.15
N SER A 215 -9.76 9.14 11.31
CA SER A 215 -10.34 9.35 12.64
C SER A 215 -11.86 9.36 12.59
N LEU A 216 -12.48 8.77 13.60
CA LEU A 216 -13.88 8.97 13.94
C LEU A 216 -13.94 9.88 15.18
N TRP A 217 -14.20 11.17 14.99
CA TRP A 217 -14.35 12.10 16.11
C TRP A 217 -15.82 12.20 16.52
N GLY A 218 -16.08 11.82 17.78
CA GLY A 218 -16.99 12.53 18.68
C GLY A 218 -18.49 12.60 18.39
N GLU A 219 -18.99 12.15 17.24
CA GLU A 219 -20.43 12.28 16.97
C GLU A 219 -21.01 10.99 16.40
N GLU A 220 -21.86 10.37 17.21
CA GLU A 220 -22.64 9.21 16.77
C GLU A 220 -23.50 9.52 15.54
N GLU A 221 -23.94 10.78 15.46
CA GLU A 221 -24.74 11.34 14.37
C GLU A 221 -23.98 11.34 13.03
N LYS A 222 -22.67 11.57 13.05
CA LYS A 222 -21.85 11.61 11.82
C LYS A 222 -21.52 10.23 11.29
N LEU A 223 -21.51 9.18 12.12
CA LEU A 223 -21.16 7.83 11.66
C LEU A 223 -22.08 7.36 10.53
N GLN A 224 -23.39 7.56 10.67
CA GLN A 224 -24.35 7.15 9.63
C GLN A 224 -24.11 7.89 8.32
N ALA A 225 -23.90 9.21 8.38
CA ALA A 225 -23.60 10.02 7.19
C ALA A 225 -22.29 9.60 6.52
N MET A 226 -21.25 9.31 7.31
CA MET A 226 -19.95 8.83 6.80
C MET A 226 -20.06 7.44 6.18
N LEU A 227 -20.84 6.52 6.76
CA LEU A 227 -21.10 5.20 6.17
C LEU A 227 -21.88 5.33 4.86
N ALA A 228 -22.93 6.16 4.83
CA ALA A 228 -23.73 6.39 3.63
C ALA A 228 -22.90 6.99 2.48
N ALA A 229 -22.01 7.94 2.80
CA ALA A 229 -21.12 8.59 1.83
C ALA A 229 -19.94 7.72 1.40
N GLY A 230 -19.40 6.90 2.31
CA GLY A 230 -18.12 6.22 2.13
C GLY A 230 -18.21 4.76 1.71
N LEU A 231 -19.32 4.05 1.98
CA LEU A 231 -19.45 2.64 1.58
C LEU A 231 -19.71 2.49 0.08
N GLY A 232 -19.04 1.52 -0.53
CA GLY A 232 -19.30 1.10 -1.92
C GLY A 232 -20.72 0.55 -2.09
N SER A 233 -21.12 0.27 -3.34
CA SER A 233 -22.48 -0.23 -3.66
C SER A 233 -22.80 -1.53 -2.91
N SER A 234 -21.81 -2.41 -2.76
CA SER A 234 -21.91 -3.68 -2.02
C SER A 234 -21.82 -3.55 -0.49
N GLY A 235 -21.72 -2.33 0.04
CA GLY A 235 -21.58 -2.10 1.49
C GLY A 235 -20.17 -2.36 2.02
N ASP A 236 -19.16 -2.38 1.15
CA ASP A 236 -17.76 -2.61 1.48
C ASP A 236 -16.89 -1.40 1.10
N GLY A 237 -15.57 -1.59 1.02
CA GLY A 237 -14.65 -0.58 0.52
C GLY A 237 -14.35 0.58 1.47
N LEU A 238 -14.85 0.59 2.71
CA LEU A 238 -14.55 1.62 3.71
C LEU A 238 -13.93 1.00 4.95
N LEU A 239 -12.77 1.50 5.36
CA LEU A 239 -12.07 1.12 6.58
C LEU A 239 -12.17 2.25 7.61
N LEU A 240 -12.57 1.88 8.83
CA LEU A 240 -12.94 2.80 9.90
C LEU A 240 -11.99 2.64 11.09
N PRO A 241 -11.26 3.68 11.51
CA PRO A 241 -10.35 3.57 12.63
C PRO A 241 -11.12 3.47 13.95
N LEU A 242 -10.67 2.62 14.88
CA LEU A 242 -11.13 2.72 16.27
C LEU A 242 -10.76 4.10 16.83
N PRO A 243 -11.69 4.78 17.54
CA PRO A 243 -11.38 6.02 18.23
C PRO A 243 -10.20 5.85 19.20
N GLN A 244 -9.24 6.77 19.18
CA GLN A 244 -8.03 6.63 20.00
C GLN A 244 -8.34 6.62 21.51
N ASN A 245 -9.32 7.39 21.97
CA ASN A 245 -9.73 7.41 23.38
C ASN A 245 -10.21 6.04 23.87
N LEU A 246 -10.86 5.26 23.00
CA LEU A 246 -11.35 3.92 23.33
C LEU A 246 -10.21 2.94 23.63
N LEU A 247 -9.00 3.17 23.10
CA LEU A 247 -7.83 2.29 23.29
C LEU A 247 -7.23 2.34 24.70
N VAL A 248 -7.61 3.31 25.53
CA VAL A 248 -7.14 3.45 26.92
C VAL A 248 -8.24 3.23 27.96
N GLU A 249 -9.49 3.08 27.52
CA GLU A 249 -10.66 2.89 28.37
C GLU A 249 -10.80 1.43 28.84
N GLU A 250 -11.51 1.23 29.95
CA GLU A 250 -11.92 -0.10 30.38
C GLU A 250 -13.00 -0.68 29.44
N GLY A 251 -13.02 -2.01 29.31
CA GLY A 251 -13.96 -2.70 28.42
C GLY A 251 -13.68 -2.52 26.93
N LEU A 252 -12.41 -2.25 26.54
CA LEU A 252 -11.99 -2.09 25.13
C LEU A 252 -12.60 -3.14 24.18
N ALA A 253 -12.54 -4.42 24.53
CA ALA A 253 -13.10 -5.50 23.71
C ALA A 253 -14.63 -5.34 23.51
N GLU A 254 -15.37 -5.07 24.59
CA GLU A 254 -16.82 -4.87 24.56
C GLU A 254 -17.19 -3.64 23.74
N ARG A 255 -16.48 -2.52 23.92
CA ARG A 255 -16.72 -1.29 23.16
C ARG A 255 -16.41 -1.45 21.68
N ALA A 256 -15.32 -2.13 21.33
CA ALA A 256 -15.00 -2.47 19.95
C ALA A 256 -16.07 -3.39 19.34
N ALA A 257 -16.59 -4.37 20.10
CA ALA A 257 -17.67 -5.22 19.67
C ALA A 257 -18.98 -4.46 19.41
N MET A 258 -19.35 -3.53 20.30
CA MET A 258 -20.53 -2.67 20.14
C MET A 258 -20.43 -1.78 18.90
N LEU A 259 -19.26 -1.14 18.69
CA LEU A 259 -19.04 -0.31 17.51
C LEU A 259 -19.09 -1.15 16.21
N LYS A 260 -18.50 -2.35 16.23
CA LYS A 260 -18.59 -3.30 15.10
C LYS A 260 -20.03 -3.66 14.78
N GLN A 261 -20.81 -4.04 15.78
CA GLN A 261 -22.22 -4.40 15.61
C GLN A 261 -23.02 -3.23 15.01
N ARG A 262 -22.81 -2.03 15.53
CA ARG A 262 -23.47 -0.82 15.02
C ARG A 262 -23.12 -0.51 13.57
N ILE A 263 -21.85 -0.60 13.19
CA ILE A 263 -21.42 -0.42 11.79
C ILE A 263 -22.11 -1.44 10.89
N ASN A 264 -22.15 -2.71 11.30
CA ASN A 264 -22.81 -3.76 10.53
C ASN A 264 -24.32 -3.50 10.39
N SER A 265 -25.02 -3.15 11.48
CA SER A 265 -26.45 -2.82 11.40
C SER A 265 -26.74 -1.63 10.49
N SER A 266 -25.90 -0.58 10.52
CA SER A 266 -26.03 0.56 9.59
C SER A 266 -25.74 0.17 8.15
N ARG A 267 -24.76 -0.72 7.91
CA ARG A 267 -24.48 -1.27 6.58
C ARG A 267 -25.66 -2.05 6.03
N ASP A 268 -26.26 -2.93 6.85
CA ASP A 268 -27.39 -3.75 6.43
C ASP A 268 -28.61 -2.87 6.09
N GLN A 269 -28.90 -1.86 6.91
CA GLN A 269 -29.96 -0.88 6.65
C GLN A 269 -29.74 -0.11 5.33
N LEU A 270 -28.51 0.32 5.04
CA LEU A 270 -28.18 1.01 3.79
C LEU A 270 -28.35 0.10 2.58
N LEU A 271 -27.96 -1.17 2.68
CA LEU A 271 -28.13 -2.16 1.61
C LEU A 271 -29.61 -2.45 1.34
N GLU A 272 -30.42 -2.60 2.39
CA GLU A 272 -31.88 -2.77 2.26
C GLU A 272 -32.54 -1.56 1.59
N GLN A 273 -32.15 -0.35 1.98
CA GLN A 273 -32.66 0.89 1.37
C GLN A 273 -32.32 0.99 -0.12
N ARG A 274 -31.08 0.66 -0.50
CA ARG A 274 -30.63 0.66 -1.91
C ARG A 274 -31.36 -0.40 -2.74
N HIS A 275 -31.52 -1.61 -2.20
CA HIS A 275 -32.23 -2.70 -2.87
C HIS A 275 -33.70 -2.37 -3.12
N ASN A 276 -34.35 -1.66 -2.20
CA ASN A 276 -35.74 -1.20 -2.37
C ASN A 276 -35.89 -0.04 -3.36
N GLN A 277 -34.80 0.66 -3.70
CA GLN A 277 -34.80 1.81 -4.61
C GLN A 277 -34.37 1.47 -6.05
N ASN A 278 -33.57 0.41 -6.24
CA ASN A 278 -33.02 0.04 -7.56
C ASN A 278 -33.30 -1.44 -7.91
N GLU A 279 -34.34 -1.70 -8.71
CA GLU A 279 -34.55 -2.99 -9.41
C GLU A 279 -33.61 -3.17 -10.64
N GLN A 280 -32.76 -2.18 -10.95
CA GLN A 280 -31.89 -2.19 -12.15
C GLN A 280 -30.53 -1.53 -11.89
N GLU A 281 -29.68 -2.14 -11.05
CA GLU A 281 -28.25 -1.82 -11.08
C GLU A 281 -27.49 -2.93 -11.81
N SER A 282 -27.07 -2.65 -13.05
CA SER A 282 -26.00 -3.41 -13.69
C SER A 282 -24.68 -2.89 -13.14
N CYS A 283 -23.93 -3.77 -12.48
CA CYS A 283 -22.58 -3.47 -12.04
C CYS A 283 -21.70 -3.31 -13.28
N SER A 284 -21.39 -2.08 -13.68
CA SER A 284 -20.34 -1.83 -14.67
C SER A 284 -18.99 -1.98 -13.98
N LEU A 285 -18.61 -3.23 -13.70
CA LEU A 285 -17.24 -3.55 -13.34
C LEU A 285 -16.34 -3.11 -14.48
N TRP A 286 -15.49 -2.12 -14.24
CA TRP A 286 -14.30 -1.97 -15.05
C TRP A 286 -13.36 -3.12 -14.68
N LEU A 287 -13.37 -4.16 -15.49
CA LEU A 287 -12.38 -5.22 -15.45
C LEU A 287 -11.25 -4.81 -16.40
N PRO A 288 -10.03 -4.47 -15.91
CA PRO A 288 -8.88 -4.71 -16.75
C PRO A 288 -8.88 -6.22 -17.00
N ASN A 289 -8.64 -6.64 -18.23
CA ASN A 289 -8.51 -8.06 -18.56
C ASN A 289 -7.66 -8.73 -17.48
N ARG A 290 -8.23 -9.66 -16.70
CA ARG A 290 -7.47 -10.57 -15.85
C ARG A 290 -6.57 -11.37 -16.79
N GLN A 291 -5.38 -10.88 -17.03
CA GLN A 291 -4.30 -11.71 -17.49
C GLN A 291 -3.73 -12.37 -16.26
N GLN A 292 -3.56 -13.69 -16.35
CA GLN A 292 -2.78 -14.52 -15.42
C GLN A 292 -1.60 -13.71 -14.88
N SER A 293 -1.31 -13.84 -13.57
CA SER A 293 -0.12 -13.26 -12.93
C SER A 293 1.03 -13.30 -13.93
N ASP A 294 1.47 -12.13 -14.40
CA ASP A 294 2.45 -12.08 -15.48
C ASP A 294 3.64 -12.93 -15.03
N PRO A 295 4.01 -14.00 -15.79
CA PRO A 295 5.08 -14.90 -15.38
C PRO A 295 6.42 -14.17 -15.17
N MET A 296 6.54 -12.92 -15.63
CA MET A 296 7.70 -12.07 -15.46
C MET A 296 7.70 -11.24 -14.16
N VAL A 297 6.64 -11.23 -13.35
CA VAL A 297 6.59 -10.39 -12.13
C VAL A 297 7.77 -10.65 -11.19
N GLU A 298 8.07 -11.91 -10.89
CA GLU A 298 9.23 -12.26 -10.05
C GLU A 298 10.55 -11.82 -10.67
N LEU A 299 10.67 -11.95 -11.99
CA LEU A 299 11.87 -11.55 -12.72
C LEU A 299 12.09 -10.03 -12.65
N ILE A 300 11.01 -9.24 -12.72
CA ILE A 300 11.07 -7.78 -12.61
C ILE A 300 11.57 -7.35 -11.23
N VAL A 301 11.07 -7.99 -10.17
CA VAL A 301 11.50 -7.70 -8.78
C VAL A 301 12.99 -7.99 -8.61
N GLU A 302 13.47 -9.14 -9.10
CA GLU A 302 14.89 -9.48 -9.00
C GLU A 302 15.79 -8.54 -9.80
N LEU A 303 15.37 -8.13 -11.01
CA LEU A 303 16.09 -7.13 -11.79
C LEU A 303 16.17 -5.79 -11.07
N TYR A 304 15.11 -5.39 -10.37
CA TYR A 304 15.12 -4.20 -9.55
C TYR A 304 16.08 -4.31 -8.35
N ASP A 305 16.04 -5.42 -7.61
CA ASP A 305 16.86 -5.65 -6.43
C ASP A 305 18.38 -5.61 -6.74
N ILE A 306 18.79 -6.04 -7.94
CA ILE A 306 20.20 -5.96 -8.38
C ILE A 306 20.58 -4.62 -9.05
N GLY A 307 19.67 -3.64 -9.04
CA GLY A 307 19.92 -2.32 -9.60
C GLY A 307 19.89 -2.25 -11.12
N CYS A 308 19.21 -3.20 -11.81
CA CYS A 308 18.96 -3.07 -13.25
C CYS A 308 17.86 -2.05 -13.56
N LEU A 309 16.96 -1.76 -12.62
CA LEU A 309 15.94 -0.72 -12.75
C LEU A 309 16.26 0.39 -11.74
N LEU A 310 16.67 1.55 -12.25
CA LEU A 310 17.02 2.73 -11.46
C LEU A 310 15.94 3.79 -11.63
N PHE A 311 15.61 4.51 -10.55
CA PHE A 311 14.68 5.63 -10.57
C PHE A 311 15.40 6.92 -10.16
N GLY A 312 15.04 8.03 -10.82
CA GLY A 312 15.73 9.32 -10.71
C GLY A 312 15.77 10.04 -12.06
N ASP A 313 16.40 11.23 -12.11
CA ASP A 313 16.47 12.01 -13.34
C ASP A 313 17.61 11.53 -14.25
N PHE A 314 17.25 10.86 -15.35
CA PHE A 314 18.23 10.35 -16.33
C PHE A 314 18.09 11.04 -17.67
N VAL A 315 19.15 11.74 -18.09
CA VAL A 315 19.24 12.35 -19.42
C VAL A 315 19.61 11.28 -20.45
N GLN A 316 18.71 11.05 -21.39
CA GLN A 316 18.87 10.11 -22.49
C GLN A 316 19.79 10.67 -23.59
N ALA A 317 20.29 9.80 -24.47
CA ALA A 317 21.09 10.22 -25.63
C ALA A 317 20.36 11.19 -26.57
N SER A 318 19.02 11.19 -26.55
CA SER A 318 18.17 12.15 -27.27
C SER A 318 18.04 13.52 -26.59
N GLY A 319 18.53 13.68 -25.36
CA GLY A 319 18.34 14.86 -24.53
C GLY A 319 17.04 14.86 -23.70
N ALA A 320 16.17 13.87 -23.87
CA ALA A 320 14.98 13.70 -23.03
C ALA A 320 15.37 13.28 -21.60
N ILE A 321 14.60 13.71 -20.60
CA ILE A 321 14.77 13.31 -19.20
C ILE A 321 13.69 12.28 -18.88
N PHE A 322 14.08 11.08 -18.48
CA PHE A 322 13.18 10.04 -17.98
C PHE A 322 13.38 9.89 -16.47
N SER A 323 12.30 9.58 -15.73
CA SER A 323 12.34 9.31 -14.27
C SER A 323 12.91 7.92 -13.93
N TYR A 324 13.38 7.18 -14.94
CA TYR A 324 13.93 5.84 -14.78
C TYR A 324 15.03 5.53 -15.81
N TYR A 325 15.88 4.55 -15.48
CA TYR A 325 16.92 4.01 -16.34
C TYR A 325 17.02 2.50 -16.16
N ILE A 326 17.19 1.77 -17.27
CA ILE A 326 17.30 0.31 -17.26
C ILE A 326 18.74 -0.08 -17.66
N ASP A 327 19.54 -0.56 -16.70
CA ASP A 327 20.89 -1.07 -16.94
C ASP A 327 20.95 -2.60 -16.80
N LEU A 328 20.72 -3.29 -17.91
CA LEU A 328 20.83 -4.75 -17.97
C LEU A 328 22.27 -5.27 -17.94
N ARG A 329 23.30 -4.43 -17.80
CA ARG A 329 24.69 -4.95 -17.73
C ARG A 329 24.96 -5.72 -16.44
N GLN A 330 24.23 -5.41 -15.36
CA GLN A 330 24.43 -6.05 -14.06
C GLN A 330 23.97 -7.51 -14.04
N ILE A 331 23.02 -7.90 -14.90
CA ILE A 331 22.46 -9.26 -14.91
C ILE A 331 23.52 -10.33 -15.10
N ILE A 332 24.64 -10.04 -15.78
CA ILE A 332 25.70 -11.02 -16.05
C ILE A 332 26.47 -11.43 -14.78
N SER A 333 26.36 -10.63 -13.72
CA SER A 333 26.98 -10.89 -12.42
C SER A 333 26.20 -11.90 -11.59
N ASP A 334 24.93 -12.17 -11.93
CA ASP A 334 24.09 -13.20 -11.31
C ASP A 334 23.71 -14.27 -12.35
N PRO A 335 24.39 -15.44 -12.37
CA PRO A 335 24.13 -16.49 -13.36
C PRO A 335 22.71 -17.06 -13.34
N ASN A 336 22.05 -17.10 -12.18
CA ASN A 336 20.70 -17.67 -12.05
C ASN A 336 19.67 -16.71 -12.65
N LEU A 337 19.75 -15.43 -12.26
CA LEU A 337 18.93 -14.38 -12.84
C LEU A 337 19.17 -14.26 -14.35
N PHE A 338 20.44 -14.29 -14.78
CA PHE A 338 20.80 -14.25 -16.18
C PHE A 338 20.16 -15.40 -16.98
N HIS A 339 20.18 -16.62 -16.45
CA HIS A 339 19.52 -17.77 -17.09
C HIS A 339 18.00 -17.57 -17.23
N ARG A 340 17.33 -16.99 -16.23
CA ARG A 340 15.90 -16.65 -16.32
C ARG A 340 15.61 -15.59 -17.38
N VAL A 341 16.45 -14.55 -17.47
CA VAL A 341 16.35 -13.53 -18.52
C VAL A 341 16.51 -14.16 -19.91
N LEU A 342 17.48 -15.06 -20.10
CA LEU A 342 17.67 -15.78 -21.36
C LEU A 342 16.45 -16.63 -21.72
N HIS A 343 15.85 -17.31 -20.75
CA HIS A 343 14.62 -18.07 -20.95
C HIS A 343 13.45 -17.19 -21.39
N ALA A 344 13.27 -16.02 -20.78
CA ALA A 344 12.25 -15.06 -21.18
C ALA A 344 12.45 -14.58 -22.63
N TYR A 345 13.68 -14.23 -23.02
CA TYR A 345 14.02 -13.89 -24.41
C TYR A 345 13.77 -15.06 -25.36
N ALA A 346 14.14 -16.28 -24.99
CA ALA A 346 13.95 -17.47 -25.82
C ALA A 346 12.46 -17.74 -26.11
N GLN A 347 11.58 -17.51 -25.13
CA GLN A 347 10.13 -17.63 -25.33
C GLN A 347 9.61 -16.61 -26.35
N LEU A 348 10.07 -15.35 -26.29
CA LEU A 348 9.71 -14.32 -27.26
C LEU A 348 10.21 -14.66 -28.67
N LEU A 349 11.44 -15.17 -28.77
CA LEU A 349 12.06 -15.57 -30.03
C LEU A 349 11.45 -16.84 -30.63
N GLY A 350 10.77 -17.67 -29.84
CA GLY A 350 10.17 -18.94 -30.29
C GLY A 350 9.12 -18.77 -31.40
N ASN A 351 8.52 -17.58 -31.51
CA ASN A 351 7.49 -17.27 -32.51
C ASN A 351 8.06 -16.61 -33.79
N LEU A 352 9.39 -16.49 -33.90
CA LEU A 352 10.05 -15.81 -35.01
C LEU A 352 10.86 -16.79 -35.86
N GLU A 353 10.81 -16.63 -37.18
CA GLU A 353 11.71 -17.33 -38.10
C GLU A 353 12.95 -16.48 -38.38
N PHE A 354 14.13 -17.02 -38.06
CA PHE A 354 15.41 -16.35 -38.30
C PHE A 354 16.57 -17.35 -38.36
N ASP A 355 17.64 -16.95 -39.05
CA ASP A 355 18.84 -17.78 -39.25
C ASP A 355 19.91 -17.55 -38.18
N ARG A 356 20.06 -16.31 -37.69
CA ARG A 356 21.19 -15.89 -36.84
C ARG A 356 20.75 -14.87 -35.80
N ILE A 357 21.48 -14.82 -34.68
CA ILE A 357 21.29 -13.84 -33.61
C ILE A 357 22.41 -12.81 -33.72
N ALA A 358 22.09 -11.51 -33.67
CA ALA A 358 23.08 -10.44 -33.70
C ALA A 358 23.17 -9.74 -32.34
N GLY A 359 24.31 -9.85 -31.64
CA GLY A 359 24.54 -9.14 -30.37
C GLY A 359 25.22 -7.79 -30.59
N ILE A 360 24.63 -6.70 -30.12
CA ILE A 360 25.21 -5.34 -30.21
C ILE A 360 26.14 -5.09 -29.01
N PRO A 361 27.45 -4.86 -29.23
CA PRO A 361 28.37 -4.65 -28.11
C PRO A 361 28.16 -3.32 -27.37
N TYR A 362 28.44 -3.23 -26.08
CA TYR A 362 28.92 -4.30 -25.19
C TYR A 362 27.80 -4.97 -24.39
N GLY A 363 26.74 -4.23 -24.05
CA GLY A 363 25.72 -4.67 -23.09
C GLY A 363 24.91 -5.89 -23.51
N SER A 364 24.62 -6.05 -24.82
CA SER A 364 23.79 -7.19 -25.29
C SER A 364 24.59 -8.39 -25.75
N LEU A 365 25.92 -8.30 -25.84
CA LEU A 365 26.77 -9.38 -26.36
C LEU A 365 26.75 -10.64 -25.45
N PRO A 366 26.79 -10.53 -24.10
CA PRO A 366 26.61 -11.68 -23.23
C PRO A 366 25.24 -12.34 -23.43
N THR A 367 24.15 -11.55 -23.46
CA THR A 367 22.79 -12.04 -23.66
C THR A 367 22.64 -12.76 -25.00
N ALA A 368 23.16 -12.17 -26.08
CA ALA A 368 23.13 -12.78 -27.42
C ALA A 368 23.93 -14.09 -27.48
N THR A 369 25.07 -14.15 -26.77
CA THR A 369 25.85 -15.39 -26.62
C THR A 369 25.05 -16.47 -25.89
N GLY A 370 24.42 -16.12 -24.76
CA GLY A 370 23.55 -17.03 -24.02
C GLY A 370 22.40 -17.57 -24.86
N LEU A 371 21.72 -16.71 -25.62
CA LEU A 371 20.63 -17.10 -26.51
C LEU A 371 21.10 -17.97 -27.67
N SER A 372 22.28 -17.68 -28.24
CA SER A 372 22.88 -18.49 -29.30
C SER A 372 23.11 -19.93 -28.83
N LEU A 373 23.61 -20.11 -27.61
CA LEU A 373 23.79 -21.43 -26.99
C LEU A 373 22.45 -22.13 -26.72
N GLN A 374 21.48 -21.42 -26.13
CA GLN A 374 20.18 -21.98 -25.76
C GLN A 374 19.33 -22.38 -26.98
N LEU A 375 19.28 -21.52 -28.00
CA LEU A 375 18.48 -21.74 -29.22
C LEU A 375 19.23 -22.49 -30.32
N ARG A 376 20.53 -22.77 -30.11
CA ARG A 376 21.43 -23.42 -31.09
C ARG A 376 21.47 -22.68 -32.44
N LYS A 377 21.45 -21.35 -32.40
CA LYS A 377 21.50 -20.47 -33.57
C LYS A 377 22.86 -19.77 -33.66
N PRO A 378 23.47 -19.63 -34.85
CA PRO A 378 24.74 -18.92 -34.99
C PRO A 378 24.66 -17.46 -34.52
N LEU A 379 25.67 -17.03 -33.74
CA LEU A 379 25.84 -15.65 -33.30
C LEU A 379 26.62 -14.83 -34.35
N LEU A 380 26.20 -13.59 -34.54
CA LEU A 380 26.93 -12.52 -35.21
C LEU A 380 27.03 -11.32 -34.26
N TYR A 381 28.01 -10.44 -34.47
CA TYR A 381 28.05 -9.16 -33.79
C TYR A 381 28.79 -8.12 -34.63
N PRO A 382 28.28 -6.88 -34.74
CA PRO A 382 29.03 -5.79 -35.34
C PRO A 382 30.17 -5.38 -34.40
N ARG A 383 31.36 -5.12 -34.95
CA ARG A 383 32.45 -4.53 -34.18
C ARG A 383 32.16 -3.05 -33.94
N LYS A 384 32.33 -2.59 -32.68
CA LYS A 384 32.12 -1.18 -32.32
C LYS A 384 33.17 -0.26 -32.95
N GLU A 385 34.38 -0.76 -33.15
CA GLU A 385 35.48 -0.05 -33.79
C GLU A 385 35.68 -0.53 -35.23
N VAL A 386 35.93 0.41 -36.14
CA VAL A 386 36.29 0.10 -37.52
C VAL A 386 37.66 -0.56 -37.51
N LYS A 387 37.77 -1.72 -38.15
CA LYS A 387 39.02 -2.47 -38.25
C LYS A 387 40.02 -1.61 -39.03
N ALA A 388 41.11 -1.20 -38.38
CA ALA A 388 42.22 -0.50 -39.02
C ALA A 388 42.87 -1.32 -40.14
#